data_AF-D7DUR1-F1
#
_entry.id   AF-D7DUR1-F1
#
_cell.length_a   1.000
_cell.length_b   1.000
_cell.length_c   1.000
_cell.angle_alpha   90.00
_cell.angle_beta   90.00
_cell.angle_gamma   90.00
#
_symmetry.space_group_name_H-M   'P 1'
#
loop_
_entity.id
_entity.type
_entity.pdbx_description
1 polymer ?
#
loop_
_entity_poly.entity_id
_entity_poly.type
_entity_poly.pdbx_seq_one_letter_code
_entity_poly.pdbx_strand_id
1 'polypeptide(L)'
;MKIIEKDKDFKKKSKIQLTIDGLTNNDQNILVRKLGSKKGYIFSYEALIVIMLFLIIFFIITSNLSSSMLTAQNEIHSTQEIQKVNLLATKIYKDYEFPSDNYESDYYDFLTNLTRHYYSSNKIKGSYDPNCVDIYNYEYEYQFNNIEVSDINSLIVNTSTHEGTFERKVYNFNRKKLVPVSLSKQIGYKYYFTLSQGQIFYYKNNDEYVLGNITLSSDVPTNAIFEVNGVITNRTLSSTESLSEFEKFLDYDGGNCLEIKLLSVSNSPETNKVYFTITNDYNIMNYGLKLESHNITLSIGA
;
A
#
# COMPACT_ATOMS: atom_id res chain seq x y z
N MET A 1 11.38 66.48 -43.20
CA MET A 1 11.51 65.04 -42.87
C MET A 1 10.75 64.20 -43.89
N LYS A 2 11.36 63.98 -45.07
CA LYS A 2 10.94 63.02 -46.12
C LYS A 2 12.00 63.08 -47.25
N ILE A 3 12.23 61.96 -47.96
CA ILE A 3 12.92 61.83 -49.28
C ILE A 3 14.42 62.29 -49.36
N ILE A 4 15.31 61.86 -50.26
CA ILE A 4 15.30 60.90 -51.41
C ILE A 4 16.67 60.17 -51.54
N GLU A 5 16.68 59.01 -52.23
CA GLU A 5 17.67 58.45 -53.20
C GLU A 5 19.20 58.30 -52.97
N LYS A 6 19.70 57.16 -53.48
CA LYS A 6 20.89 56.87 -54.35
C LYS A 6 22.11 57.84 -54.32
N ASP A 7 23.36 57.40 -54.50
CA ASP A 7 23.83 56.35 -55.43
C ASP A 7 25.29 55.89 -55.14
N LYS A 8 25.68 54.76 -55.74
CA LYS A 8 27.06 54.36 -56.17
C LYS A 8 28.28 54.31 -55.22
N ASP A 9 28.88 53.10 -55.23
CA ASP A 9 30.32 52.80 -55.34
C ASP A 9 31.36 53.56 -54.48
N PHE A 10 32.00 52.82 -53.56
CA PHE A 10 33.47 52.83 -53.53
C PHE A 10 34.06 51.48 -53.08
N LYS A 11 34.75 50.80 -53.99
CA LYS A 11 35.54 49.59 -53.70
C LYS A 11 36.67 49.93 -52.71
N LYS A 12 36.66 49.35 -51.51
CA LYS A 12 37.87 49.20 -50.70
C LYS A 12 37.96 47.78 -50.14
N LYS A 13 38.92 47.00 -50.65
CA LYS A 13 39.18 45.64 -50.17
C LYS A 13 39.64 45.67 -48.71
N SER A 14 38.81 45.24 -47.78
CA SER A 14 39.26 44.82 -46.45
C SER A 14 40.00 43.48 -46.60
N LYS A 15 41.31 43.49 -46.42
CA LYS A 15 42.05 42.26 -46.11
C LYS A 15 41.69 41.87 -44.67
N ILE A 16 40.82 40.89 -44.51
CA ILE A 16 40.66 40.22 -43.21
C ILE A 16 41.93 39.40 -42.99
N GLN A 17 42.67 39.74 -41.94
CA GLN A 17 43.93 39.09 -41.57
C GLN A 17 43.65 38.22 -40.35
N LEU A 18 43.38 36.93 -40.60
CA LEU A 18 43.17 35.92 -39.56
C LEU A 18 44.53 35.51 -38.98
N THR A 19 44.88 36.09 -37.84
CA THR A 19 46.00 35.63 -37.02
C THR A 19 45.54 34.39 -36.24
N ILE A 20 46.22 33.27 -36.43
CA ILE A 20 46.07 32.07 -35.60
C ILE A 20 47.33 31.99 -34.74
N ASP A 21 47.16 32.16 -33.43
CA ASP A 21 48.28 32.15 -32.48
C ASP A 21 48.89 30.75 -32.35
N GLY A 22 50.23 30.71 -32.26
CA GLY A 22 51.01 29.47 -32.11
C GLY A 22 51.68 28.92 -33.38
N LEU A 23 51.52 29.55 -34.55
CA LEU A 23 52.18 29.18 -35.81
C LEU A 23 53.25 30.21 -36.20
N THR A 24 54.40 29.77 -36.72
CA THR A 24 55.46 30.70 -37.12
C THR A 24 55.06 31.47 -38.39
N ASN A 25 55.71 32.61 -38.63
CA ASN A 25 55.45 33.45 -39.82
C ASN A 25 55.63 32.69 -41.15
N ASN A 26 56.45 31.63 -41.20
CA ASN A 26 56.55 30.76 -42.39
C ASN A 26 55.33 29.86 -42.55
N ASP A 27 54.82 29.27 -41.46
CA ASP A 27 53.68 28.37 -41.49
C ASP A 27 52.38 29.10 -41.88
N GLN A 28 52.18 30.30 -41.35
CA GLN A 28 51.08 31.17 -41.77
C GLN A 28 51.17 31.54 -43.26
N ASN A 29 52.35 31.85 -43.79
CA ASN A 29 52.55 32.12 -45.22
C ASN A 29 52.34 30.87 -46.09
N ILE A 30 52.66 29.67 -45.60
CA ILE A 30 52.39 28.40 -46.29
C ILE A 30 50.88 28.13 -46.33
N LEU A 31 50.15 28.36 -45.22
CA LEU A 31 48.69 28.27 -45.16
C LEU A 31 48.01 29.24 -46.13
N VAL A 32 48.42 30.52 -46.14
CA VAL A 32 47.89 31.53 -47.07
C VAL A 32 48.21 31.19 -48.53
N ARG A 33 49.40 30.65 -48.84
CA ARG A 33 49.73 30.15 -50.19
C ARG A 33 48.93 28.91 -50.59
N LYS A 34 48.62 28.01 -49.65
CA LYS A 34 47.75 26.84 -49.91
C LYS A 34 46.31 27.26 -50.16
N LEU A 35 45.78 28.23 -49.41
CA LEU A 35 44.44 28.80 -49.59
C LEU A 35 44.31 29.64 -50.87
N GLY A 36 45.37 30.35 -51.28
CA GLY A 36 45.43 31.11 -52.54
C GLY A 36 45.74 30.29 -53.79
N SER A 37 45.91 28.97 -53.66
CA SER A 37 46.23 28.08 -54.78
C SER A 37 45.03 27.88 -55.71
N LYS A 38 45.22 28.11 -57.02
CA LYS A 38 44.21 27.77 -58.05
C LYS A 38 44.05 26.27 -58.30
N LYS A 39 44.76 25.39 -57.58
CA LYS A 39 44.31 24.01 -57.39
C LYS A 39 43.21 24.03 -56.35
N GLY A 40 41.99 24.31 -56.81
CA GLY A 40 40.84 24.46 -55.92
C GLY A 40 40.66 23.22 -55.05
N TYR A 41 40.43 23.44 -53.76
CA TYR A 41 39.73 22.47 -52.94
C TYR A 41 38.29 22.41 -53.43
N ILE A 42 38.09 21.66 -54.53
CA ILE A 42 36.80 21.09 -54.87
C ILE A 42 36.56 20.07 -53.76
N PHE A 43 35.97 20.51 -52.65
CA PHE A 43 35.06 19.62 -51.93
C PHE A 43 34.05 19.20 -52.98
N SER A 44 34.18 17.97 -53.45
CA SER A 44 33.25 17.41 -54.41
C SER A 44 31.85 17.48 -53.80
N TYR A 45 30.84 17.67 -54.64
CA TYR A 45 29.47 17.84 -54.15
C TYR A 45 29.06 16.60 -53.32
N GLU A 46 29.57 15.43 -53.71
CA GLU A 46 29.55 14.17 -52.97
C GLU A 46 30.15 14.26 -51.56
N ALA A 47 31.31 14.91 -51.37
CA ALA A 47 31.94 15.03 -50.05
C ALA A 47 31.11 15.89 -49.09
N LEU A 48 30.47 16.95 -49.60
CA LEU A 48 29.57 17.80 -48.81
C LEU A 48 28.27 17.06 -48.46
N ILE A 49 27.72 16.28 -49.41
CA ILE A 49 26.60 15.37 -49.15
C ILE A 49 26.96 14.35 -48.06
N VAL A 50 28.11 13.68 -48.14
CA VAL A 50 28.54 12.68 -47.15
C VAL A 50 28.65 13.28 -45.75
N ILE A 51 29.19 14.50 -45.61
CA ILE A 51 29.27 15.20 -44.32
C ILE A 51 27.86 15.52 -43.78
N MET A 52 26.96 16.05 -44.62
CA MET A 52 25.57 16.31 -44.21
C MET A 52 24.83 15.03 -43.81
N LEU A 53 25.01 13.95 -44.56
CA LEU A 53 24.37 12.65 -44.31
C LEU A 53 24.91 12.04 -43.00
N PHE A 54 26.22 12.18 -42.74
CA PHE A 54 26.82 11.79 -41.46
C PHE A 54 26.29 12.61 -40.28
N LEU A 55 26.15 13.93 -40.43
CA LEU A 55 25.57 14.81 -39.39
C LEU A 55 24.10 14.46 -39.12
N ILE A 56 23.31 14.16 -40.16
CA ILE A 56 21.90 13.74 -40.02
C ILE A 56 21.82 12.39 -39.29
N ILE A 57 22.61 11.39 -39.69
CA ILE A 57 22.66 10.08 -39.00
C ILE A 57 23.09 10.27 -37.53
N PHE A 58 24.14 11.06 -37.27
CA PHE A 58 24.63 11.32 -35.93
C PHE A 58 23.58 12.04 -35.06
N PHE A 59 22.86 13.01 -35.61
CA PHE A 59 21.76 13.70 -34.95
C PHE A 59 20.59 12.75 -34.63
N ILE A 60 20.20 11.88 -35.57
CA ILE A 60 19.15 10.88 -35.35
C ILE A 60 19.57 9.89 -34.26
N ILE A 61 20.80 9.38 -34.28
CA ILE A 61 21.30 8.44 -33.27
C ILE A 61 21.35 9.10 -31.87
N THR A 62 21.93 10.30 -31.75
CA THR A 62 22.03 11.01 -30.47
C THR A 62 20.67 11.43 -29.91
N SER A 63 19.74 11.86 -30.77
CA SER A 63 18.37 12.20 -30.38
C SER A 63 17.62 10.98 -29.82
N ASN A 64 17.69 9.83 -30.50
CA ASN A 64 17.08 8.59 -30.00
C ASN A 64 17.71 8.07 -28.69
N LEU A 65 19.03 8.18 -28.54
CA LEU A 65 19.72 7.84 -27.29
C LEU A 65 19.30 8.78 -26.14
N SER A 66 19.21 10.09 -26.38
CA SER A 66 18.78 11.03 -25.34
C SER A 66 17.32 10.81 -24.91
N SER A 67 16.42 10.52 -25.86
CA SER A 67 15.01 10.20 -25.61
C SER A 67 14.87 8.91 -24.78
N SER A 68 15.55 7.83 -25.17
CA SER A 68 15.51 6.56 -24.44
C SER A 68 16.13 6.66 -23.04
N MET A 69 17.21 7.43 -22.84
CA MET A 69 17.77 7.70 -21.52
C MET A 69 16.82 8.52 -20.64
N LEU A 70 16.10 9.51 -21.20
CA LEU A 70 15.11 10.30 -20.46
C LEU A 70 13.91 9.45 -20.04
N THR A 71 13.39 8.59 -20.94
CA THR A 71 12.33 7.63 -20.62
C THR A 71 12.78 6.68 -19.50
N ALA A 72 13.97 6.09 -19.60
CA ALA A 72 14.50 5.20 -18.56
C ALA A 72 14.67 5.93 -17.20
N GLN A 73 15.10 7.20 -17.19
CA GLN A 73 15.16 7.99 -15.96
C GLN A 73 13.78 8.26 -15.35
N ASN A 74 12.77 8.54 -16.18
CA ASN A 74 11.38 8.73 -15.74
C ASN A 74 10.75 7.43 -15.19
N GLU A 75 11.06 6.28 -15.78
CA GLU A 75 10.66 4.95 -15.30
C GLU A 75 11.32 4.62 -13.94
N ILE A 76 12.61 4.94 -13.77
CA ILE A 76 13.32 4.77 -12.49
C ILE A 76 12.72 5.69 -11.42
N HIS A 77 12.44 6.96 -11.74
CA HIS A 77 11.87 7.91 -10.79
C HIS A 77 10.46 7.48 -10.31
N SER A 78 9.57 7.10 -11.23
CA SER A 78 8.23 6.62 -10.89
C SER A 78 8.26 5.32 -10.07
N THR A 79 9.21 4.43 -10.35
CA THR A 79 9.45 3.23 -9.53
C THR A 79 9.89 3.59 -8.11
N GLN A 80 10.78 4.58 -7.94
CA GLN A 80 11.21 5.04 -6.61
C GLN A 80 10.08 5.71 -5.80
N GLU A 81 9.20 6.47 -6.45
CA GLU A 81 7.98 7.01 -5.81
C GLU A 81 7.12 5.86 -5.28
N ILE A 82 6.78 4.88 -6.13
CA ILE A 82 5.98 3.71 -5.74
C ILE A 82 6.62 2.94 -4.58
N GLN A 83 7.95 2.77 -4.57
CA GLN A 83 8.66 2.10 -3.47
C GLN A 83 8.58 2.88 -2.15
N LYS A 84 8.80 4.20 -2.16
CA LYS A 84 8.67 5.05 -0.96
C LYS A 84 7.27 4.96 -0.37
N VAL A 85 6.24 5.04 -1.22
CA VAL A 85 4.85 5.00 -0.79
C VAL A 85 4.47 3.60 -0.28
N ASN A 86 4.95 2.51 -0.90
CA ASN A 86 4.78 1.14 -0.38
C ASN A 86 5.40 0.94 1.01
N LEU A 87 6.59 1.52 1.26
CA LEU A 87 7.24 1.49 2.57
C LEU A 87 6.41 2.26 3.61
N LEU A 88 5.88 3.43 3.24
CA LEU A 88 5.03 4.24 4.10
C LEU A 88 3.71 3.55 4.43
N ALA A 89 3.02 2.97 3.44
CA ALA A 89 1.83 2.15 3.64
C ALA A 89 2.12 0.97 4.58
N THR A 90 3.25 0.29 4.38
CA THR A 90 3.65 -0.85 5.22
C THR A 90 3.97 -0.42 6.65
N LYS A 91 4.54 0.77 6.86
CA LYS A 91 4.71 1.37 8.19
C LYS A 91 3.34 1.65 8.83
N ILE A 92 2.44 2.34 8.14
CA ILE A 92 1.09 2.68 8.60
C ILE A 92 0.32 1.42 9.05
N TYR A 93 0.24 0.41 8.18
CA TYR A 93 -0.43 -0.86 8.53
C TYR A 93 0.22 -1.63 9.69
N LYS A 94 1.48 -1.34 10.04
CA LYS A 94 2.21 -1.97 11.14
C LYS A 94 2.03 -1.20 12.45
N ASP A 95 2.11 0.13 12.38
CA ASP A 95 1.86 1.02 13.52
C ASP A 95 0.44 0.76 14.07
N TYR A 96 -0.52 0.55 13.16
CA TYR A 96 -1.93 0.23 13.44
C TYR A 96 -2.26 -1.28 13.51
N GLU A 97 -1.29 -2.18 13.76
CA GLU A 97 -1.62 -3.57 14.14
C GLU A 97 -2.35 -3.62 15.50
N PHE A 98 -3.29 -4.55 15.64
CA PHE A 98 -4.13 -4.74 16.82
C PHE A 98 -3.41 -5.54 17.93
N PRO A 99 -3.63 -5.25 19.22
CA PRO A 99 -4.40 -4.14 19.77
C PRO A 99 -3.64 -2.80 19.75
N SER A 100 -4.39 -1.70 19.76
CA SER A 100 -3.92 -0.35 20.09
C SER A 100 -3.96 -0.09 21.60
N ASP A 101 -3.24 0.94 22.04
CA ASP A 101 -3.12 1.32 23.44
C ASP A 101 -4.33 2.12 23.97
N ASN A 102 -5.39 2.25 23.15
CA ASN A 102 -6.60 3.02 23.43
C ASN A 102 -7.68 2.24 24.21
N TYR A 103 -7.44 0.98 24.56
CA TYR A 103 -8.38 0.15 25.31
C TYR A 103 -8.27 0.34 26.84
N GLU A 104 -9.38 0.11 27.55
CA GLU A 104 -9.37 0.06 29.02
C GLU A 104 -8.36 -0.98 29.53
N SER A 105 -7.62 -0.67 30.59
CA SER A 105 -6.43 -1.43 31.03
C SER A 105 -6.64 -2.95 31.14
N ASP A 106 -7.73 -3.39 31.75
CA ASP A 106 -8.04 -4.81 31.95
C ASP A 106 -8.41 -5.53 30.63
N TYR A 107 -9.07 -4.82 29.72
CA TYR A 107 -9.36 -5.33 28.38
C TYR A 107 -8.10 -5.32 27.50
N TYR A 108 -7.25 -4.28 27.61
CA TYR A 108 -5.93 -4.23 26.98
C TYR A 108 -5.04 -5.37 27.46
N ASP A 109 -5.06 -5.70 28.76
CA ASP A 109 -4.34 -6.84 29.32
C ASP A 109 -4.89 -8.17 28.78
N PHE A 110 -6.21 -8.35 28.68
CA PHE A 110 -6.80 -9.51 28.00
C PHE A 110 -6.30 -9.64 26.55
N LEU A 111 -6.41 -8.57 25.76
CA LEU A 111 -5.99 -8.55 24.36
C LEU A 111 -4.49 -8.81 24.21
N THR A 112 -3.66 -8.21 25.07
CA THR A 112 -2.19 -8.36 25.02
C THR A 112 -1.72 -9.73 25.47
N ASN A 113 -2.41 -10.37 26.41
CA ASN A 113 -2.11 -11.75 26.80
C ASN A 113 -2.53 -12.75 25.72
N LEU A 114 -3.68 -12.52 25.08
CA LEU A 114 -4.13 -13.26 23.89
C LEU A 114 -3.13 -13.14 22.73
N THR A 115 -2.64 -11.94 22.41
CA THR A 115 -1.66 -11.76 21.34
C THR A 115 -0.33 -12.45 21.64
N ARG A 116 0.13 -12.40 22.89
CA ARG A 116 1.34 -13.11 23.33
C ARG A 116 1.19 -14.62 23.21
N HIS A 117 0.07 -15.18 23.65
CA HIS A 117 -0.18 -16.62 23.62
C HIS A 117 -0.28 -17.15 22.17
N TYR A 118 -1.20 -16.60 21.36
CA TYR A 118 -1.47 -17.13 20.02
C TYR A 118 -0.51 -16.66 18.91
N TYR A 119 0.19 -15.52 19.10
CA TYR A 119 1.02 -14.90 18.05
C TYR A 119 2.47 -14.57 18.47
N SER A 120 2.88 -14.91 19.69
CA SER A 120 4.22 -14.64 20.24
C SER A 120 4.66 -13.18 20.08
N SER A 121 3.73 -12.25 20.28
CA SER A 121 3.87 -10.83 19.96
C SER A 121 2.86 -10.02 20.79
N ASN A 122 3.17 -8.77 21.15
CA ASN A 122 2.17 -7.90 21.79
C ASN A 122 1.03 -7.51 20.82
N LYS A 123 1.24 -7.66 19.50
CA LYS A 123 0.27 -7.35 18.44
C LYS A 123 0.07 -8.53 17.48
N ILE A 124 -1.17 -8.70 16.99
CA ILE A 124 -1.54 -9.70 15.98
C ILE A 124 -0.95 -9.26 14.62
N LYS A 125 0.07 -9.96 14.15
CA LYS A 125 0.67 -9.69 12.84
C LYS A 125 -0.35 -9.93 11.73
N GLY A 126 -0.47 -9.00 10.78
CA GLY A 126 -1.48 -9.14 9.72
C GLY A 126 -2.91 -8.82 10.17
N SER A 127 -3.08 -8.20 11.33
CA SER A 127 -4.32 -7.52 11.72
C SER A 127 -4.32 -6.03 11.34
N TYR A 128 -5.40 -5.35 11.69
CA TYR A 128 -5.53 -3.89 11.75
C TYR A 128 -6.53 -3.53 12.86
N ASP A 129 -6.23 -2.50 13.66
CA ASP A 129 -7.14 -1.99 14.68
C ASP A 129 -7.87 -0.73 14.17
N PRO A 130 -9.21 -0.71 14.05
CA PRO A 130 -9.95 0.51 13.69
C PRO A 130 -9.96 1.58 14.80
N ASN A 131 -9.69 1.22 16.05
CA ASN A 131 -9.72 2.12 17.21
C ASN A 131 -8.35 2.75 17.53
N CYS A 132 -7.33 2.49 16.71
CA CYS A 132 -5.97 3.01 16.86
C CYS A 132 -5.81 4.54 16.66
N VAL A 133 -6.93 5.27 16.64
CA VAL A 133 -7.00 6.68 16.24
C VAL A 133 -6.55 7.56 17.39
N ASP A 134 -5.24 7.66 17.54
CA ASP A 134 -4.62 8.86 18.09
C ASP A 134 -4.31 9.79 16.89
N ILE A 135 -4.99 10.94 16.82
CA ILE A 135 -4.98 11.84 15.65
C ILE A 135 -3.68 12.67 15.65
N TYR A 136 -2.56 12.03 15.33
CA TYR A 136 -1.35 12.74 14.98
C TYR A 136 -1.50 13.36 13.59
N ASN A 137 -1.31 14.68 13.51
CA ASN A 137 -1.41 15.53 12.32
C ASN A 137 -0.58 15.01 11.12
N TYR A 138 -1.16 14.10 10.36
CA TYR A 138 -0.75 13.72 9.01
C TYR A 138 -1.98 13.77 8.11
N GLU A 139 -1.85 14.37 6.93
CA GLU A 139 -2.93 14.54 5.94
C GLU A 139 -3.32 13.20 5.27
N TYR A 140 -3.94 12.30 6.03
CA TYR A 140 -4.50 11.04 5.52
C TYR A 140 -5.99 10.97 5.86
N GLU A 141 -6.85 11.11 4.84
CA GLU A 141 -8.27 10.82 4.98
C GLU A 141 -8.50 9.30 5.01
N TYR A 142 -8.89 8.78 6.16
CA TYR A 142 -9.36 7.41 6.31
C TYR A 142 -10.83 7.32 5.92
N GLN A 143 -11.13 6.79 4.74
CA GLN A 143 -12.49 6.51 4.30
C GLN A 143 -12.76 5.00 4.31
N PHE A 144 -13.56 4.53 5.27
CA PHE A 144 -14.08 3.16 5.29
C PHE A 144 -15.30 3.08 4.36
N ASN A 145 -15.14 2.50 3.16
CA ASN A 145 -16.23 2.15 2.26
C ASN A 145 -15.85 0.99 1.30
N ASN A 146 -16.87 0.31 0.77
CA ASN A 146 -16.82 -0.99 0.08
C ASN A 146 -15.92 -1.06 -1.19
N ILE A 147 -15.23 -2.21 -1.38
CA ILE A 147 -15.06 -3.01 -2.63
C ILE A 147 -14.50 -2.31 -3.91
N GLU A 148 -13.47 -2.82 -4.63
CA GLU A 148 -12.39 -3.79 -4.35
C GLU A 148 -11.31 -3.75 -5.50
N VAL A 149 -10.50 -4.80 -5.67
CA VAL A 149 -9.49 -5.11 -6.71
C VAL A 149 -8.20 -4.28 -6.72
N SER A 150 -7.08 -5.01 -6.84
CA SER A 150 -5.68 -4.59 -7.00
C SER A 150 -5.00 -4.06 -5.72
N ASP A 151 -3.83 -4.62 -5.40
CA ASP A 151 -3.03 -4.24 -4.23
C ASP A 151 -2.52 -2.79 -4.29
N ILE A 152 -2.42 -2.19 -5.49
CA ILE A 152 -2.01 -0.80 -5.73
C ILE A 152 -2.77 -0.23 -6.93
N ASN A 153 -3.48 0.88 -6.73
CA ASN A 153 -4.05 1.72 -7.80
C ASN A 153 -3.56 3.17 -7.62
N SER A 154 -3.09 3.82 -8.70
CA SER A 154 -2.66 5.24 -8.66
C SER A 154 -3.62 6.14 -9.43
N LEU A 155 -4.06 7.23 -8.79
CA LEU A 155 -4.93 8.27 -9.36
C LEU A 155 -4.20 9.62 -9.37
N ILE A 156 -4.35 10.40 -10.44
CA ILE A 156 -3.96 11.82 -10.46
C ILE A 156 -5.17 12.63 -10.01
N VAL A 157 -5.01 13.41 -8.94
CA VAL A 157 -6.04 14.28 -8.37
C VAL A 157 -5.61 15.72 -8.50
N ASN A 158 -6.46 16.55 -9.11
CA ASN A 158 -6.21 17.99 -9.22
C ASN A 158 -6.75 18.68 -7.98
N THR A 159 -5.86 19.17 -7.12
CA THR A 159 -6.25 19.91 -5.91
C THR A 159 -6.15 21.41 -6.15
N SER A 160 -7.23 22.13 -5.84
CA SER A 160 -7.32 23.59 -5.97
C SER A 160 -7.04 24.24 -4.62
N THR A 161 -5.94 24.98 -4.53
CA THR A 161 -5.59 25.80 -3.36
C THR A 161 -5.71 27.29 -3.71
N HIS A 162 -5.58 28.17 -2.72
CA HIS A 162 -5.54 29.63 -2.96
C HIS A 162 -4.32 30.07 -3.80
N GLU A 163 -3.29 29.22 -3.92
CA GLU A 163 -2.05 29.48 -4.67
C GLU A 163 -2.05 28.87 -6.08
N GLY A 164 -3.06 28.05 -6.42
CA GLY A 164 -3.21 27.43 -7.74
C GLY A 164 -3.72 26.00 -7.69
N THR A 165 -3.88 25.42 -8.89
CA THR A 165 -4.16 23.98 -9.08
C THR A 165 -2.87 23.19 -9.22
N PHE A 166 -2.68 22.18 -8.39
CA PHE A 166 -1.55 21.26 -8.47
C PHE A 166 -2.05 19.83 -8.72
N GLU A 167 -1.34 19.08 -9.57
CA GLU A 167 -1.59 17.66 -9.78
C GLU A 167 -0.92 16.85 -8.66
N ARG A 168 -1.70 16.12 -7.87
CA ARG A 168 -1.19 15.23 -6.80
C ARG A 168 -1.40 13.77 -7.20
N LYS A 169 -0.37 12.94 -7.07
CA LYS A 169 -0.53 11.47 -7.21
C LYS A 169 -1.03 10.90 -5.88
N VAL A 170 -2.18 10.25 -5.92
CA VAL A 170 -2.74 9.49 -4.80
C VAL A 170 -2.63 8.01 -5.10
N TYR A 171 -1.97 7.27 -4.22
CA TYR A 171 -1.82 5.82 -4.29
C TYR A 171 -2.76 5.16 -3.30
N ASN A 172 -3.60 4.27 -3.79
CA ASN A 172 -4.52 3.47 -2.99
C ASN A 172 -3.96 2.05 -2.85
N PHE A 173 -3.80 1.60 -1.61
CA PHE A 173 -3.37 0.26 -1.23
C PHE A 173 -4.55 -0.52 -0.68
N ASN A 174 -4.77 -1.72 -1.19
CA ASN A 174 -5.74 -2.65 -0.61
C ASN A 174 -4.98 -3.81 0.03
N ARG A 175 -5.32 -4.18 1.27
CA ARG A 175 -4.77 -5.37 1.94
C ARG A 175 -5.85 -6.14 2.68
N LYS A 176 -5.92 -7.44 2.44
CA LYS A 176 -6.69 -8.38 3.25
C LYS A 176 -6.02 -8.56 4.62
N LYS A 177 -6.74 -8.26 5.69
CA LYS A 177 -6.28 -8.21 7.08
C LYS A 177 -7.33 -8.81 8.01
N LEU A 178 -6.93 -9.27 9.20
CA LEU A 178 -7.88 -9.58 10.28
C LEU A 178 -8.26 -8.28 11.01
N VAL A 179 -9.56 -8.02 11.17
CA VAL A 179 -10.08 -6.80 11.80
C VAL A 179 -11.01 -7.18 12.93
N PRO A 180 -10.94 -6.53 14.11
CA PRO A 180 -11.93 -6.69 15.15
C PRO A 180 -13.28 -6.11 14.68
N VAL A 181 -14.26 -7.00 14.52
CA VAL A 181 -15.65 -6.64 14.15
C VAL A 181 -16.59 -6.63 15.35
N SER A 182 -16.15 -7.15 16.48
CA SER A 182 -16.84 -6.99 17.76
C SER A 182 -15.82 -7.03 18.90
N LEU A 183 -15.93 -6.06 19.79
CA LEU A 183 -15.21 -5.99 21.05
C LEU A 183 -16.26 -5.91 22.15
N SER A 184 -16.07 -6.67 23.21
CA SER A 184 -17.05 -6.75 24.28
C SER A 184 -16.39 -7.02 25.62
N LYS A 185 -16.83 -6.24 26.60
CA LYS A 185 -16.50 -6.38 28.01
C LYS A 185 -17.82 -6.20 28.77
N GLN A 186 -18.31 -7.23 29.44
CA GLN A 186 -19.60 -7.16 30.15
C GLN A 186 -19.63 -8.04 31.40
N ILE A 187 -20.30 -7.55 32.44
CA ILE A 187 -20.60 -8.33 33.64
C ILE A 187 -21.93 -9.06 33.40
N GLY A 188 -21.94 -10.39 33.49
CA GLY A 188 -23.15 -11.18 33.24
C GLY A 188 -23.02 -12.68 33.54
N TYR A 189 -24.14 -13.29 33.94
CA TYR A 189 -24.32 -14.75 34.00
C TYR A 189 -24.39 -15.38 32.60
N LYS A 190 -24.79 -14.61 31.58
CA LYS A 190 -24.87 -15.06 30.19
C LYS A 190 -24.11 -14.13 29.27
N TYR A 191 -23.41 -14.72 28.33
CA TYR A 191 -22.71 -14.04 27.27
C TYR A 191 -23.13 -14.63 25.92
N TYR A 192 -23.54 -13.76 24.99
CA TYR A 192 -24.13 -14.15 23.71
C TYR A 192 -23.27 -13.65 22.56
N PHE A 193 -22.99 -14.50 21.59
CA PHE A 193 -22.32 -14.09 20.35
C PHE A 193 -22.78 -14.92 19.16
N THR A 194 -22.39 -14.45 17.96
CA THR A 194 -22.64 -15.14 16.70
C THR A 194 -21.36 -15.23 15.89
N LEU A 195 -21.17 -16.39 15.25
CA LEU A 195 -20.12 -16.61 14.25
C LEU A 195 -20.73 -16.86 12.87
N SER A 196 -20.17 -16.20 11.87
CA SER A 196 -20.27 -16.54 10.45
C SER A 196 -19.04 -17.33 10.00
N GLN A 197 -19.10 -18.00 8.86
CA GLN A 197 -17.95 -18.72 8.30
C GLN A 197 -16.73 -17.80 8.10
N GLY A 198 -15.55 -18.26 8.52
CA GLY A 198 -14.28 -17.53 8.45
C GLY A 198 -14.05 -16.52 9.59
N GLN A 199 -15.03 -16.32 10.49
CA GLN A 199 -14.84 -15.52 11.70
C GLN A 199 -14.12 -16.32 12.80
N ILE A 200 -13.33 -15.62 13.60
CA ILE A 200 -12.65 -16.13 14.79
C ILE A 200 -13.21 -15.39 16.00
N PHE A 201 -13.55 -16.10 17.06
CA PHE A 201 -13.92 -15.53 18.35
C PHE A 201 -12.98 -16.01 19.44
N TYR A 202 -12.51 -15.07 20.25
CA TYR A 202 -11.75 -15.33 21.46
C TYR A 202 -12.58 -14.90 22.67
N TYR A 203 -12.72 -15.79 23.63
CA TYR A 203 -13.44 -15.57 24.88
C TYR A 203 -12.52 -15.80 26.07
N LYS A 204 -12.68 -14.97 27.10
CA LYS A 204 -12.13 -15.19 28.44
C LYS A 204 -13.08 -14.58 29.46
N ASN A 205 -13.17 -15.16 30.65
CA ASN A 205 -13.78 -14.52 31.82
C ASN A 205 -12.69 -14.24 32.89
N ASN A 206 -13.04 -13.46 33.92
CA ASN A 206 -12.08 -13.06 34.96
C ASN A 206 -11.92 -14.07 36.11
N ASP A 207 -12.41 -15.31 35.95
CA ASP A 207 -12.23 -16.41 36.89
C ASP A 207 -11.52 -17.57 36.19
N GLU A 208 -10.35 -17.94 36.70
CA GLU A 208 -9.44 -18.88 36.05
C GLU A 208 -9.87 -20.35 36.19
N TYR A 209 -10.98 -20.64 36.88
CA TYR A 209 -11.39 -22.00 37.20
C TYR A 209 -12.79 -22.39 36.70
N VAL A 210 -13.59 -21.44 36.23
CA VAL A 210 -14.99 -21.68 35.83
C VAL A 210 -15.29 -21.05 34.48
N LEU A 211 -15.20 -21.85 33.41
CA LEU A 211 -15.85 -21.50 32.15
C LEU A 211 -17.32 -21.95 32.20
N GLY A 212 -18.24 -21.04 31.87
CA GLY A 212 -19.65 -21.38 31.76
C GLY A 212 -19.94 -22.41 30.66
N ASN A 213 -21.03 -23.16 30.82
CA ASN A 213 -21.51 -24.10 29.80
C ASN A 213 -21.79 -23.36 28.49
N ILE A 214 -21.24 -23.86 27.38
CA ILE A 214 -21.42 -23.27 26.05
C ILE A 214 -22.45 -24.09 25.27
N THR A 215 -23.57 -23.47 24.91
CA THR A 215 -24.58 -24.04 24.01
C THR A 215 -24.53 -23.40 22.62
N LEU A 216 -24.87 -24.20 21.61
CA LEU A 216 -24.86 -23.85 20.19
C LEU A 216 -26.25 -24.06 19.57
N SER A 217 -26.66 -23.14 18.69
CA SER A 217 -27.84 -23.30 17.84
C SER A 217 -27.65 -22.63 16.47
N SER A 218 -28.58 -22.89 15.55
CA SER A 218 -28.63 -22.31 14.21
C SER A 218 -30.08 -22.23 13.73
N ASP A 219 -30.46 -21.19 12.97
CA ASP A 219 -31.85 -21.02 12.53
C ASP A 219 -32.34 -22.17 11.62
N VAL A 220 -31.41 -22.80 10.92
CA VAL A 220 -31.63 -23.92 9.99
C VAL A 220 -30.75 -25.10 10.41
N PRO A 221 -31.22 -26.36 10.31
CA PRO A 221 -30.38 -27.53 10.54
C PRO A 221 -29.10 -27.50 9.69
N THR A 222 -27.94 -27.59 10.34
CA THR A 222 -26.64 -27.52 9.64
C THR A 222 -25.56 -28.31 10.35
N ASN A 223 -24.64 -28.89 9.58
CA ASN A 223 -23.35 -29.35 10.06
C ASN A 223 -22.36 -28.19 10.01
N ALA A 224 -21.84 -27.80 11.17
CA ALA A 224 -20.78 -26.81 11.30
C ALA A 224 -19.47 -27.47 11.73
N ILE A 225 -18.36 -26.99 11.14
CA ILE A 225 -16.99 -27.42 11.46
C ILE A 225 -16.30 -26.25 12.15
N PHE A 226 -15.80 -26.51 13.36
CA PHE A 226 -15.09 -25.54 14.19
C PHE A 226 -13.65 -25.99 14.40
N GLU A 227 -12.76 -25.02 14.57
CA GLU A 227 -11.46 -25.21 15.20
C GLU A 227 -11.54 -24.56 16.58
N VAL A 228 -11.41 -25.34 17.65
CA VAL A 228 -11.50 -24.88 19.04
C VAL A 228 -10.17 -25.12 19.71
N ASN A 229 -9.43 -24.05 20.05
CA ASN A 229 -8.05 -24.10 20.53
C ASN A 229 -7.16 -25.06 19.67
N GLY A 230 -7.26 -24.95 18.34
CA GLY A 230 -6.54 -25.80 17.38
C GLY A 230 -7.13 -27.21 17.15
N VAL A 231 -8.16 -27.63 17.90
CA VAL A 231 -8.80 -28.94 17.74
C VAL A 231 -10.01 -28.84 16.80
N ILE A 232 -10.00 -29.61 15.71
CA ILE A 232 -11.11 -29.66 14.76
C ILE A 232 -12.29 -30.46 15.36
N THR A 233 -13.47 -29.86 15.37
CA THR A 233 -14.71 -30.49 15.85
C THR A 233 -15.87 -30.25 14.90
N ASN A 234 -16.74 -31.26 14.76
CA ASN A 234 -17.93 -31.21 13.92
C ASN A 234 -19.17 -31.26 14.83
N ARG A 235 -20.14 -30.38 14.61
CA ARG A 235 -21.44 -30.41 15.30
C ARG A 235 -22.58 -30.29 14.30
N THR A 236 -23.61 -31.12 14.48
CA THR A 236 -24.90 -30.95 13.83
C THR A 236 -25.76 -30.06 14.73
N LEU A 237 -26.17 -28.92 14.20
CA LEU A 237 -26.90 -27.86 14.89
C LEU A 237 -28.34 -27.77 14.37
N SER A 238 -29.20 -27.17 15.18
CA SER A 238 -30.60 -26.89 14.87
C SER A 238 -31.07 -25.64 15.64
N SER A 239 -32.34 -25.27 15.49
CA SER A 239 -32.94 -24.16 16.24
C SER A 239 -33.04 -24.40 17.74
N THR A 240 -32.89 -25.65 18.20
CA THR A 240 -32.76 -26.00 19.62
C THR A 240 -31.30 -25.92 20.04
N GLU A 241 -31.02 -25.20 21.14
CA GLU A 241 -29.70 -25.16 21.77
C GLU A 241 -29.21 -26.56 22.15
N SER A 242 -27.94 -26.84 21.87
CA SER A 242 -27.24 -28.10 22.16
C SER A 242 -25.92 -27.82 22.85
N LEU A 243 -25.50 -28.68 23.80
CA LEU A 243 -24.23 -28.50 24.52
C LEU A 243 -23.04 -28.70 23.56
N SER A 244 -22.11 -27.76 23.56
CA SER A 244 -20.96 -27.77 22.64
C SER A 244 -19.84 -28.72 23.08
N GLU A 245 -19.70 -28.96 24.39
CA GLU A 245 -18.52 -29.55 25.03
C GLU A 245 -17.20 -28.83 24.71
N PHE A 246 -17.22 -27.55 24.34
CA PHE A 246 -16.02 -26.80 23.95
C PHE A 246 -15.12 -26.45 25.14
N GLU A 247 -15.69 -26.39 26.34
CA GLU A 247 -15.00 -26.20 27.61
C GLU A 247 -13.92 -27.26 27.88
N LYS A 248 -14.00 -28.46 27.28
CA LYS A 248 -12.97 -29.51 27.43
C LYS A 248 -11.68 -29.26 26.64
N PHE A 249 -11.68 -28.26 25.76
CA PHE A 249 -10.51 -27.87 24.96
C PHE A 249 -9.79 -26.63 25.53
N LEU A 250 -10.14 -26.20 26.74
CA LEU A 250 -9.44 -25.09 27.41
C LEU A 250 -8.00 -25.46 27.71
N ASP A 251 -7.10 -24.54 27.39
CA ASP A 251 -5.74 -24.54 27.92
C ASP A 251 -5.71 -23.73 29.22
N TYR A 252 -5.67 -24.46 30.34
CA TYR A 252 -5.57 -23.89 31.69
C TYR A 252 -4.20 -23.27 31.96
N ASP A 253 -3.13 -23.74 31.31
CA ASP A 253 -1.78 -23.16 31.41
C ASP A 253 -1.66 -21.89 30.52
N GLY A 254 -2.51 -21.78 29.49
CA GLY A 254 -2.63 -20.65 28.57
C GLY A 254 -3.43 -19.44 29.08
N GLY A 255 -3.89 -19.46 30.33
CA GLY A 255 -4.65 -18.35 30.92
C GLY A 255 -6.13 -18.32 30.55
N ASN A 256 -6.73 -19.48 30.25
CA ASN A 256 -8.17 -19.67 30.08
C ASN A 256 -8.82 -18.83 28.97
N CYS A 257 -8.14 -18.71 27.83
CA CYS A 257 -8.75 -18.18 26.62
C CYS A 257 -9.30 -19.33 25.76
N LEU A 258 -10.54 -19.18 25.30
CA LEU A 258 -11.17 -20.07 24.33
C LEU A 258 -11.16 -19.39 22.96
N GLU A 259 -10.34 -19.90 22.04
CA GLU A 259 -10.41 -19.58 20.62
C GLU A 259 -11.40 -20.52 19.92
N ILE A 260 -12.31 -19.94 19.13
CA ILE A 260 -13.27 -20.65 18.29
C ILE A 260 -13.22 -20.05 16.87
N LYS A 261 -12.75 -20.83 15.89
CA LYS A 261 -12.83 -20.47 14.46
C LYS A 261 -13.95 -21.26 13.81
N LEU A 262 -14.87 -20.59 13.11
CA LEU A 262 -15.91 -21.27 12.34
C LEU A 262 -15.41 -21.51 10.90
N LEU A 263 -14.91 -22.72 10.63
CA LEU A 263 -14.24 -23.04 9.36
C LEU A 263 -15.23 -23.22 8.21
N SER A 264 -16.34 -23.90 8.44
CA SER A 264 -17.38 -24.11 7.43
C SER A 264 -18.74 -24.41 8.03
N VAL A 265 -19.80 -23.96 7.36
CA VAL A 265 -21.20 -24.29 7.67
C VAL A 265 -21.85 -24.91 6.44
N SER A 266 -22.56 -26.03 6.60
CA SER A 266 -23.34 -26.60 5.50
C SER A 266 -24.60 -25.75 5.21
N ASN A 267 -25.03 -25.69 3.95
CA ASN A 267 -26.01 -24.72 3.44
C ASN A 267 -25.49 -23.26 3.49
N SER A 268 -26.06 -22.36 2.68
CA SER A 268 -25.45 -21.08 2.27
C SER A 268 -24.63 -20.33 3.35
N PRO A 269 -23.34 -20.06 3.13
CA PRO A 269 -22.46 -19.45 4.13
C PRO A 269 -22.81 -17.98 4.44
N GLU A 270 -23.57 -17.32 3.57
CA GLU A 270 -23.94 -15.90 3.73
C GLU A 270 -25.12 -15.68 4.68
N THR A 271 -25.96 -16.72 4.92
CA THR A 271 -27.16 -16.61 5.77
C THR A 271 -27.05 -17.36 7.09
N ASN A 272 -26.20 -18.38 7.17
CA ASN A 272 -26.19 -19.32 8.29
C ASN A 272 -25.21 -18.88 9.39
N LYS A 273 -25.72 -18.11 10.34
CA LYS A 273 -25.00 -17.81 11.59
C LYS A 273 -25.14 -18.98 12.56
N VAL A 274 -24.05 -19.28 13.28
CA VAL A 274 -24.09 -20.09 14.48
C VAL A 274 -24.24 -19.15 15.68
N TYR A 275 -25.25 -19.40 16.50
CA TYR A 275 -25.49 -18.70 17.76
C TYR A 275 -24.81 -19.45 18.90
N PHE A 276 -24.19 -18.69 19.79
CA PHE A 276 -23.50 -19.20 20.96
C PHE A 276 -24.06 -18.51 22.21
N THR A 277 -24.39 -19.32 23.21
CA THR A 277 -24.73 -18.86 24.56
C THR A 277 -23.74 -19.48 25.55
N ILE A 278 -22.94 -18.65 26.22
CA ILE A 278 -22.11 -19.07 27.36
C ILE A 278 -22.91 -18.75 28.63
N THR A 279 -23.12 -19.75 29.50
CA THR A 279 -23.85 -19.59 30.77
C THR A 279 -22.93 -19.91 31.95
N ASN A 280 -22.56 -18.88 32.71
CA ASN A 280 -21.75 -18.96 33.92
C ASN A 280 -22.68 -19.08 35.16
N ASP A 281 -22.23 -19.79 36.20
CA ASP A 281 -23.02 -20.02 37.43
C ASP A 281 -23.21 -18.74 38.28
N TYR A 282 -22.33 -17.75 38.10
CA TYR A 282 -22.35 -16.49 38.82
C TYR A 282 -22.09 -15.29 37.89
N ASN A 283 -22.39 -14.10 38.41
CA ASN A 283 -22.20 -12.85 37.68
C ASN A 283 -20.70 -12.53 37.57
N ILE A 284 -20.14 -12.71 36.38
CA ILE A 284 -18.70 -12.67 36.13
C ILE A 284 -18.38 -11.62 35.05
N MET A 285 -17.16 -11.07 35.03
CA MET A 285 -16.70 -10.24 33.91
C MET A 285 -16.34 -11.15 32.73
N ASN A 286 -16.95 -10.89 31.58
CA ASN A 286 -16.77 -11.60 30.33
C ASN A 286 -16.06 -10.67 29.34
N TYR A 287 -15.01 -11.18 28.71
CA TYR A 287 -14.25 -10.52 27.65
C TYR A 287 -14.40 -11.33 26.36
N GLY A 288 -14.74 -10.64 25.27
CA GLY A 288 -14.95 -11.27 23.96
C GLY A 288 -14.41 -10.41 22.83
N LEU A 289 -13.59 -11.01 21.97
CA LEU A 289 -13.01 -10.43 20.77
C LEU A 289 -13.45 -11.25 19.56
N LYS A 290 -14.14 -10.63 18.59
CA LYS A 290 -14.43 -11.25 17.29
C LYS A 290 -13.59 -10.62 16.18
N LEU A 291 -12.79 -11.44 15.50
CA LEU A 291 -12.02 -11.07 14.31
C LEU A 291 -12.68 -11.61 13.04
N GLU A 292 -12.62 -10.82 11.97
CA GLU A 292 -13.05 -11.22 10.63
C GLU A 292 -12.09 -10.68 9.58
N SER A 293 -11.91 -11.41 8.48
CA SER A 293 -11.04 -10.97 7.40
C SER A 293 -11.72 -9.90 6.54
N HIS A 294 -11.16 -8.68 6.53
CA HIS A 294 -11.62 -7.55 5.74
C HIS A 294 -10.54 -7.07 4.76
N ASN A 295 -10.97 -6.47 3.66
CA ASN A 295 -10.11 -5.75 2.73
C ASN A 295 -10.01 -4.28 3.19
N ILE A 296 -8.80 -3.79 3.48
CA ILE A 296 -8.58 -2.45 4.03
C ILE A 296 -7.88 -1.57 3.01
N THR A 297 -8.57 -0.50 2.65
CA THR A 297 -8.16 0.53 1.69
C THR A 297 -7.37 1.64 2.42
N LEU A 298 -6.17 1.98 1.96
CA LEU A 298 -5.33 3.07 2.48
C LEU A 298 -4.88 3.97 1.32
N SER A 299 -5.24 5.25 1.38
CA SER A 299 -4.85 6.25 0.38
C SER A 299 -3.70 7.13 0.87
N ILE A 300 -2.63 7.22 0.09
CA ILE A 300 -1.45 8.05 0.38
C ILE A 300 -1.20 9.00 -0.79
N GLY A 301 -1.29 10.30 -0.53
CA GLY A 301 -0.85 11.34 -1.48
C GLY A 301 0.65 11.59 -1.35
N ALA A 302 1.38 11.47 -2.47
CA ALA A 302 2.75 11.96 -2.58
C ALA A 302 2.79 13.49 -2.77
#